data_AF-A0A7D3WVD5-F1
#
_entry.id   AF-A0A7D3WVD5-F1
#
_cell.length_a   1.000
_cell.length_b   1.000
_cell.length_c   1.000
_cell.angle_alpha   90.00
_cell.angle_beta   90.00
_cell.angle_gamma   90.00
#
_symmetry.space_group_name_H-M   'P 1'
#
loop_
_entity.id
_entity.type
_entity.pdbx_description
1 polymer ?
#
loop_
_entity_poly.entity_id
_entity_poly.type
_entity_poly.pdbx_seq_one_letter_code
_entity_poly.pdbx_strand_id
1 'polypeptide(L)'
;MPAAWLLRWRVSFGIVLVSLLSVGDGAAQAHRPAQPADSTKAGVDLDGSERLESAYLTLDALTSQTYNLFDTKPIATELPELAENLHAIRHSVAETGRVFDVKQVQMCQLMLDNIQQQLTAWRTELSLARQQYSAVQSRLKALTLLPVLSSAATDSSATQTLAEADAALSAKKQRTTRVLAQRLQAVARLQSQVSTSYIQTLELQDQVSGQLRGFGRRTFAGQYPYLWTRAAREVVVPPVSPHLQEARQRIIAFYFGTNWDNWVYMALMGLVFFGWVTYNYRRVPAHGEHLALAQPLRYLQPWPLAATGVVMFSLAPALELRPPPVYLDVLQGLLLLALTGVFWRSWPRSSFWSWLALVGFFAVLAVSNAGDGASLGTRGGLLLLNGLAPFIGAYFLLRIRRRVQLPHFVVPITFLFIGLNVVAGGANILGRLSLAKLLSTAAIFGLTQGIGLAVLIQLLTEAFHLQMLASRSVANGPGFDYDKIGASLMRLLSVVVGGMWLLVFTANLALQGVLYKAISNLLTAPRVLGSTQFTLGNVALFFFILYVSARLQQYIGYFFGEIGEEADTNARHRGSWLVALRLFLVLVGVGLAVTASGYP
;
A
#
# COMPACT_ATOMS: atom_id res chain seq x y z
N MET A 1 -20.21 0.22 -12.12
CA MET A 1 -20.99 -0.39 -11.02
C MET A 1 -20.62 -1.86 -10.88
N PRO A 2 -20.63 -2.43 -9.67
CA PRO A 2 -19.53 -3.26 -9.16
C PRO A 2 -19.84 -4.76 -9.19
N ALA A 3 -19.00 -5.55 -9.88
CA ALA A 3 -18.99 -7.01 -9.74
C ALA A 3 -17.67 -7.67 -10.20
N ALA A 4 -16.83 -6.99 -10.99
CA ALA A 4 -15.66 -7.62 -11.61
C ALA A 4 -14.39 -7.68 -10.75
N TRP A 5 -14.35 -7.04 -9.57
CA TRP A 5 -13.12 -6.91 -8.77
C TRP A 5 -12.92 -8.03 -7.73
N LEU A 6 -13.97 -8.79 -7.38
CA LEU A 6 -13.87 -9.90 -6.42
C LEU A 6 -13.30 -11.19 -7.02
N LEU A 7 -13.14 -11.28 -8.35
CA LEU A 7 -12.66 -12.49 -9.02
C LEU A 7 -11.13 -12.55 -9.17
N ARG A 8 -10.40 -11.43 -9.06
CA ARG A 8 -8.93 -11.40 -9.22
C ARG A 8 -8.15 -11.99 -8.04
N TRP A 9 -8.80 -12.21 -6.89
CA TRP A 9 -8.15 -12.81 -5.70
C TRP A 9 -8.33 -14.34 -5.57
N ARG A 10 -9.24 -14.99 -6.32
CA ARG A 10 -9.41 -16.45 -6.30
C ARG A 10 -8.55 -17.20 -7.34
N VAL A 11 -7.93 -16.47 -8.27
CA VAL A 11 -7.24 -17.04 -9.44
C VAL A 11 -5.75 -17.32 -9.17
N SER A 12 -5.15 -16.69 -8.15
CA SER A 12 -3.72 -16.86 -7.86
C SER A 12 -3.35 -18.03 -6.95
N PHE A 13 -4.33 -18.79 -6.43
CA PHE A 13 -4.09 -19.98 -5.61
C PHE A 13 -4.72 -21.28 -6.19
N GLY A 14 -5.35 -21.20 -7.37
CA GLY A 14 -6.02 -22.35 -8.01
C GLY A 14 -5.43 -22.79 -9.35
N ILE A 15 -4.39 -22.12 -9.87
CA ILE A 15 -3.87 -22.34 -11.24
C ILE A 15 -2.63 -23.25 -11.31
N VAL A 16 -2.15 -23.80 -10.20
CA VAL A 16 -1.04 -24.78 -10.21
C VAL A 16 -1.53 -26.24 -10.26
N LEU A 17 -2.85 -26.51 -10.19
CA LEU A 17 -3.38 -27.89 -10.15
C LEU A 17 -4.24 -28.30 -11.37
N VAL A 18 -4.36 -27.47 -12.41
CA VAL A 18 -5.18 -27.80 -13.61
C VAL A 18 -4.35 -27.87 -14.90
N SER A 19 -3.06 -27.54 -14.85
CA SER A 19 -2.15 -27.58 -16.00
C SER A 19 -1.49 -28.95 -16.26
N LEU A 20 -1.99 -30.05 -15.68
CA LEU A 20 -1.41 -31.39 -15.80
C LEU A 20 -2.35 -32.50 -16.33
N LEU A 21 -3.52 -32.17 -16.89
CA LEU A 21 -4.45 -33.18 -17.43
C LEU A 21 -5.03 -32.90 -18.83
N SER A 22 -4.24 -32.34 -19.76
CA SER A 22 -4.61 -32.37 -21.18
C SER A 22 -3.39 -32.46 -22.09
N VAL A 23 -2.83 -33.66 -22.16
CA VAL A 23 -1.94 -34.09 -23.24
C VAL A 23 -2.50 -35.40 -23.81
N GLY A 24 -2.63 -35.45 -25.14
CA GLY A 24 -3.05 -36.61 -25.94
C GLY A 24 -4.49 -36.45 -26.46
N ASP A 25 -4.81 -36.66 -27.73
CA ASP A 25 -3.98 -37.02 -28.88
C ASP A 25 -4.79 -36.73 -30.16
N GLY A 26 -4.10 -36.58 -31.27
CA GLY A 26 -4.72 -36.28 -32.56
C GLY A 26 -5.44 -37.47 -33.18
N ALA A 27 -6.44 -37.18 -34.02
CA ALA A 27 -6.80 -38.03 -35.13
C ALA A 27 -7.45 -37.20 -36.24
N ALA A 28 -6.67 -37.00 -37.31
CA ALA A 28 -7.19 -36.60 -38.61
C ALA A 28 -8.10 -37.72 -39.14
N GLN A 29 -9.32 -37.36 -39.54
CA GLN A 29 -10.15 -38.20 -40.39
C GLN A 29 -10.33 -37.53 -41.75
N ALA A 30 -9.60 -38.09 -42.70
CA ALA A 30 -9.76 -37.87 -44.12
C ALA A 30 -11.18 -38.25 -44.56
N HIS A 31 -11.81 -37.39 -45.36
CA HIS A 31 -12.93 -37.79 -46.21
C HIS A 31 -12.43 -37.83 -47.67
N ARG A 32 -12.54 -39.03 -48.26
CA ARG A 32 -12.32 -39.32 -49.68
C ARG A 32 -13.57 -38.92 -50.49
N PRO A 33 -13.44 -38.75 -51.83
CA PRO A 33 -14.42 -38.06 -52.66
C PRO A 33 -15.56 -38.98 -53.11
N ALA A 34 -16.75 -38.41 -53.29
CA ALA A 34 -17.83 -39.02 -54.05
C ALA A 34 -17.97 -38.30 -55.41
N GLN A 35 -18.00 -39.09 -56.47
CA GLN A 35 -18.13 -38.73 -57.88
C GLN A 35 -19.55 -38.21 -58.23
N PRO A 36 -19.73 -37.59 -59.42
CA PRO A 36 -20.84 -36.69 -59.71
C PRO A 36 -22.10 -37.43 -60.13
N ALA A 37 -23.26 -36.91 -59.71
CA ALA A 37 -24.54 -37.22 -60.32
C ALA A 37 -25.09 -35.94 -60.96
N ASP A 38 -25.14 -36.00 -62.29
CA ASP A 38 -25.66 -35.00 -63.19
C ASP A 38 -27.20 -35.03 -63.14
N SER A 39 -27.83 -33.88 -62.87
CA SER A 39 -29.20 -33.58 -63.29
C SER A 39 -29.44 -32.08 -63.30
N THR A 40 -29.05 -31.46 -64.42
CA THR A 40 -29.84 -30.51 -65.22
C THR A 40 -30.75 -29.48 -64.52
N LYS A 41 -30.41 -28.20 -64.81
CA LYS A 41 -31.30 -27.05 -65.08
C LYS A 41 -32.05 -26.41 -63.90
N ALA A 42 -31.36 -25.47 -63.23
CA ALA A 42 -31.85 -24.12 -62.88
C ALA A 42 -30.71 -23.37 -62.16
N GLY A 43 -29.73 -22.90 -62.94
CA GLY A 43 -28.63 -22.09 -62.42
C GLY A 43 -29.09 -20.65 -62.15
N VAL A 44 -28.66 -20.11 -60.99
CA VAL A 44 -28.14 -18.74 -60.74
C VAL A 44 -28.49 -18.15 -59.35
N ASP A 45 -29.49 -18.62 -58.59
CA ASP A 45 -30.00 -17.82 -57.43
C ASP A 45 -29.64 -18.25 -55.98
N LEU A 46 -29.11 -19.47 -55.73
CA LEU A 46 -28.91 -19.96 -54.35
C LEU A 46 -27.51 -19.67 -53.76
N ASP A 47 -26.43 -19.79 -54.54
CA ASP A 47 -25.07 -19.55 -54.04
C ASP A 47 -24.78 -18.03 -53.85
N GLY A 48 -25.46 -17.16 -54.61
CA GLY A 48 -25.34 -15.71 -54.48
C GLY A 48 -26.01 -15.15 -53.22
N SER A 49 -27.17 -15.69 -52.86
CA SER A 49 -27.94 -15.27 -51.68
C SER A 49 -27.29 -15.73 -50.37
N GLU A 50 -26.80 -16.98 -50.29
CA GLU A 50 -26.05 -17.47 -49.12
C GLU A 50 -24.73 -16.70 -48.90
N ARG A 51 -24.04 -16.32 -49.98
CA ARG A 51 -22.84 -15.46 -49.90
C ARG A 51 -23.16 -14.04 -49.46
N LEU A 52 -24.30 -13.49 -49.91
CA LEU A 52 -24.76 -12.18 -49.49
C LEU A 52 -25.15 -12.18 -48.00
N GLU A 53 -25.85 -13.21 -47.54
CA GLU A 53 -26.25 -13.38 -46.14
C GLU A 53 -25.02 -13.52 -45.23
N SER A 54 -24.08 -14.39 -45.59
CA SER A 54 -22.82 -14.54 -44.83
C SER A 54 -21.98 -13.26 -44.84
N ALA A 55 -21.90 -12.52 -45.95
CA ALA A 55 -21.25 -11.21 -46.02
C ALA A 55 -21.98 -10.17 -45.15
N TYR A 56 -23.31 -10.22 -45.07
CA TYR A 56 -24.10 -9.35 -44.21
C TYR A 56 -23.87 -9.65 -42.73
N LEU A 57 -23.96 -10.91 -42.31
CA LEU A 57 -23.73 -11.33 -40.92
C LEU A 57 -22.32 -11.03 -40.45
N THR A 58 -21.31 -11.28 -41.29
CA THR A 58 -19.92 -10.94 -40.97
C THR A 58 -19.71 -9.43 -40.89
N LEU A 59 -20.27 -8.65 -41.82
CA LEU A 59 -20.21 -7.20 -41.77
C LEU A 59 -20.92 -6.65 -40.53
N ASP A 60 -22.10 -7.20 -40.18
CA ASP A 60 -22.84 -6.78 -38.99
C ASP A 60 -22.09 -7.08 -37.70
N ALA A 61 -21.51 -8.28 -37.58
CA ALA A 61 -20.63 -8.64 -36.47
C ALA A 61 -19.43 -7.70 -36.37
N LEU A 62 -18.77 -7.36 -37.49
CA LEU A 62 -17.65 -6.42 -37.52
C LEU A 62 -18.08 -4.99 -37.18
N THR A 63 -19.27 -4.56 -37.63
CA THR A 63 -19.84 -3.25 -37.31
C THR A 63 -20.11 -3.17 -35.80
N SER A 64 -20.82 -4.14 -35.23
CA SER A 64 -21.10 -4.23 -33.78
C SER A 64 -19.81 -4.27 -32.97
N GLN A 65 -18.85 -5.08 -33.39
CA GLN A 65 -17.53 -5.15 -32.78
C GLN A 65 -16.83 -3.78 -32.83
N THR A 66 -16.86 -3.06 -33.95
CA THR A 66 -16.26 -1.72 -34.08
C THR A 66 -16.88 -0.70 -33.12
N TYR A 67 -18.18 -0.78 -32.85
CA TYR A 67 -18.86 0.13 -31.92
C TYR A 67 -18.58 -0.19 -30.45
N ASN A 68 -18.42 -1.46 -30.10
CA ASN A 68 -18.39 -1.92 -28.71
C ASN A 68 -16.99 -2.36 -28.21
N LEU A 69 -15.98 -2.37 -29.08
CA LEU A 69 -14.65 -2.94 -28.76
C LEU A 69 -13.97 -2.27 -27.56
N PHE A 70 -13.96 -0.93 -27.54
CA PHE A 70 -13.20 -0.16 -26.58
C PHE A 70 -13.79 1.25 -26.42
N ASP A 71 -14.13 1.62 -25.18
CA ASP A 71 -14.57 2.96 -24.85
C ASP A 71 -13.37 3.85 -24.50
N THR A 72 -13.08 4.84 -25.35
CA THR A 72 -11.99 5.80 -25.14
C THR A 72 -12.37 6.93 -24.18
N LYS A 73 -13.65 7.08 -23.82
CA LYS A 73 -14.14 8.21 -23.00
C LYS A 73 -13.44 8.33 -21.65
N PRO A 74 -13.25 7.27 -20.85
CA PRO A 74 -12.63 7.39 -19.52
C PRO A 74 -11.24 8.01 -19.62
N ILE A 75 -10.41 7.50 -20.54
CA ILE A 75 -9.04 8.00 -20.76
C ILE A 75 -9.07 9.44 -21.30
N ALA A 76 -9.97 9.75 -22.24
CA ALA A 76 -10.06 11.09 -22.82
C ALA A 76 -10.51 12.15 -21.80
N THR A 77 -11.27 11.76 -20.78
CA THR A 77 -11.73 12.65 -19.70
C THR A 77 -10.68 12.83 -18.60
N GLU A 78 -9.99 11.77 -18.19
CA GLU A 78 -9.02 11.81 -17.08
C GLU A 78 -7.61 12.29 -17.49
N LEU A 79 -7.20 12.10 -18.75
CA LEU A 79 -5.86 12.45 -19.22
C LEU A 79 -5.52 13.96 -19.11
N PRO A 80 -6.43 14.91 -19.42
CA PRO A 80 -6.17 16.33 -19.22
C PRO A 80 -5.91 16.69 -17.76
N GLU A 81 -6.68 16.14 -16.82
CA GLU A 81 -6.49 16.37 -15.38
C GLU A 81 -5.12 15.87 -14.91
N LEU A 82 -4.71 14.70 -15.39
CA LEU A 82 -3.38 14.15 -15.12
C LEU A 82 -2.27 15.04 -15.69
N ALA A 83 -2.44 15.58 -16.90
CA ALA A 83 -1.48 16.48 -17.52
C ALA A 83 -1.36 17.81 -16.75
N GLU A 84 -2.46 18.36 -16.23
CA GLU A 84 -2.44 19.53 -15.34
C GLU A 84 -1.66 19.24 -14.05
N ASN A 85 -1.90 18.08 -13.43
CA ASN A 85 -1.16 17.67 -12.23
C ASN A 85 0.34 17.57 -12.49
N LEU A 86 0.73 17.03 -13.66
CA LEU A 86 2.13 16.92 -14.07
C LEU A 86 2.77 18.29 -14.27
N HIS A 87 2.03 19.25 -14.85
CA HIS A 87 2.47 20.64 -14.97
C HIS A 87 2.67 21.32 -13.61
N ALA A 88 1.75 21.10 -12.66
CA ALA A 88 1.87 21.62 -11.30
C ALA A 88 3.10 21.04 -10.57
N ILE A 89 3.37 19.74 -10.71
CA ILE A 89 4.58 19.10 -10.14
C ILE A 89 5.85 19.67 -10.78
N ARG A 90 5.86 19.89 -12.09
CA ARG A 90 7.02 20.50 -12.76
C ARG A 90 7.32 21.89 -12.23
N HIS A 91 6.28 22.71 -12.07
CA HIS A 91 6.42 24.05 -11.49
C HIS A 91 6.97 23.98 -10.06
N SER A 92 6.42 23.07 -9.24
CA SER A 92 6.88 22.90 -7.86
C SER A 92 8.34 22.46 -7.80
N VAL A 93 8.76 21.50 -8.62
CA VAL A 93 10.15 21.01 -8.65
C VAL A 93 11.12 22.11 -9.09
N ALA A 94 10.71 22.99 -10.01
CA ALA A 94 11.50 24.14 -10.44
C ALA A 94 11.64 25.22 -9.36
N GLU A 95 10.56 25.52 -8.63
CA GLU A 95 10.57 26.48 -7.51
C GLU A 95 11.28 25.94 -6.26
N THR A 96 11.11 24.64 -5.96
CA THR A 96 11.74 23.92 -4.83
C THR A 96 13.27 23.91 -4.95
N GLY A 97 13.81 24.12 -6.16
CA GLY A 97 15.24 24.37 -6.37
C GLY A 97 15.80 25.54 -5.53
N ARG A 98 14.96 26.45 -5.04
CA ARG A 98 15.32 27.58 -4.16
C ARG A 98 14.96 27.39 -2.67
N VAL A 99 13.95 26.58 -2.35
CA VAL A 99 13.46 26.29 -0.98
C VAL A 99 13.30 24.79 -0.85
N PHE A 100 14.28 24.11 -0.27
CA PHE A 100 14.34 22.65 -0.28
C PHE A 100 13.59 22.05 0.93
N ASP A 101 12.46 21.36 0.74
CA ASP A 101 11.82 20.54 1.78
C ASP A 101 11.75 19.06 1.34
N VAL A 102 12.34 18.15 2.13
CA VAL A 102 12.37 16.71 1.83
C VAL A 102 10.98 16.12 1.71
N LYS A 103 10.06 16.51 2.59
CA LYS A 103 8.71 15.94 2.60
C LYS A 103 7.97 16.31 1.32
N GLN A 104 8.19 17.52 0.81
CA GLN A 104 7.61 17.97 -0.45
C GLN A 104 8.19 17.20 -1.64
N VAL A 105 9.51 16.96 -1.66
CA VAL A 105 10.16 16.19 -2.73
C VAL A 105 9.74 14.72 -2.70
N GLN A 106 9.62 14.10 -1.51
CA GLN A 106 9.08 12.74 -1.35
C GLN A 106 7.63 12.63 -1.81
N MET A 107 6.83 13.67 -1.55
CA MET A 107 5.46 13.75 -2.00
C MET A 107 5.38 13.82 -3.53
N CYS A 108 6.21 14.65 -4.18
CA CYS A 108 6.33 14.69 -5.64
C CYS A 108 6.74 13.33 -6.23
N GLN A 109 7.67 12.62 -5.58
CA GLN A 109 8.10 11.29 -6.01
C GLN A 109 6.94 10.30 -6.00
N LEU A 110 6.17 10.26 -4.90
CA LEU A 110 5.02 9.37 -4.77
C LEU A 110 3.93 9.69 -5.80
N MET A 111 3.68 10.98 -6.05
CA MET A 111 2.74 11.44 -7.08
C MET A 111 3.14 10.93 -8.47
N LEU A 112 4.41 11.11 -8.82
CA LEU A 112 4.94 10.70 -10.12
C LEU A 112 4.91 9.18 -10.29
N ASP A 113 5.22 8.41 -9.24
CA ASP A 113 5.11 6.94 -9.24
C ASP A 113 3.67 6.49 -9.55
N ASN A 114 2.68 7.13 -8.92
CA ASN A 114 1.28 6.81 -9.16
C ASN A 114 0.82 7.22 -10.58
N ILE A 115 1.20 8.41 -11.04
CA ILE A 115 0.95 8.87 -12.42
C ILE A 115 1.56 7.88 -13.42
N GLN A 116 2.80 7.43 -13.19
CA GLN A 116 3.48 6.46 -14.03
C GLN A 116 2.71 5.14 -14.10
N GLN A 117 2.20 4.64 -12.98
CA GLN A 117 1.38 3.42 -12.93
C GLN A 117 0.10 3.56 -13.77
N GLN A 118 -0.64 4.66 -13.60
CA GLN A 118 -1.87 4.92 -14.35
C GLN A 118 -1.60 5.06 -15.86
N LEU A 119 -0.57 5.82 -16.24
CA LEU A 119 -0.15 5.95 -17.64
C LEU A 119 0.28 4.59 -18.23
N THR A 120 0.93 3.72 -17.45
CA THR A 120 1.31 2.37 -17.90
C THR A 120 0.07 1.50 -18.16
N ALA A 121 -0.94 1.58 -17.29
CA ALA A 121 -2.22 0.90 -17.51
C ALA A 121 -2.88 1.38 -18.80
N TRP A 122 -3.04 2.69 -18.99
CA TRP A 122 -3.62 3.26 -20.22
C TRP A 122 -2.82 2.92 -21.48
N ARG A 123 -1.47 2.90 -21.43
CA ARG A 123 -0.65 2.47 -22.57
C ARG A 123 -0.93 1.02 -22.95
N THR A 124 -1.15 0.15 -21.96
CA THR A 124 -1.44 -1.26 -22.16
C THR A 124 -2.85 -1.46 -22.72
N GLU A 125 -3.84 -0.74 -22.20
CA GLU A 125 -5.22 -0.76 -22.71
C GLU A 125 -5.31 -0.21 -24.14
N LEU A 126 -4.67 0.92 -24.43
CA LEU A 126 -4.67 1.54 -25.76
C LEU A 126 -3.89 0.70 -26.78
N SER A 127 -2.81 0.04 -26.39
CA SER A 127 -2.06 -0.84 -27.30
C SER A 127 -2.87 -2.08 -27.66
N LEU A 128 -3.55 -2.68 -26.69
CA LEU A 128 -4.46 -3.81 -26.89
C LEU A 128 -5.65 -3.41 -27.76
N ALA A 129 -6.28 -2.27 -27.49
CA ALA A 129 -7.37 -1.73 -28.30
C ALA A 129 -6.92 -1.50 -29.76
N ARG A 130 -5.73 -0.92 -29.96
CA ARG A 130 -5.17 -0.70 -31.29
C ARG A 130 -4.93 -2.01 -32.04
N GLN A 131 -4.39 -3.03 -31.38
CA GLN A 131 -4.21 -4.36 -31.97
C GLN A 131 -5.56 -4.95 -32.42
N GLN A 132 -6.58 -4.90 -31.56
CA GLN A 132 -7.91 -5.43 -31.88
C GLN A 132 -8.58 -4.65 -33.02
N TYR A 133 -8.52 -3.31 -33.04
CA TYR A 133 -9.04 -2.51 -34.16
C TYR A 133 -8.29 -2.80 -35.47
N SER A 134 -6.97 -3.04 -35.42
CA SER A 134 -6.20 -3.41 -36.61
C SER A 134 -6.58 -4.80 -37.16
N ALA A 135 -6.94 -5.74 -36.27
CA ALA A 135 -7.48 -7.04 -36.66
C ALA A 135 -8.88 -6.93 -37.28
N VAL A 136 -9.73 -6.03 -36.78
CA VAL A 136 -11.03 -5.71 -37.42
C VAL A 136 -10.79 -5.08 -38.79
N GLN A 137 -9.80 -4.19 -38.92
CA GLN A 137 -9.44 -3.57 -40.19
C GLN A 137 -8.97 -4.59 -41.23
N SER A 138 -8.15 -5.57 -40.84
CA SER A 138 -7.69 -6.62 -41.76
C SER A 138 -8.85 -7.52 -42.21
N ARG A 139 -9.74 -7.90 -41.30
CA ARG A 139 -10.97 -8.66 -41.62
C ARG A 139 -11.90 -7.90 -42.55
N LEU A 140 -12.11 -6.60 -42.30
CA LEU A 140 -12.95 -5.74 -43.15
C LEU A 140 -12.34 -5.56 -44.56
N LYS A 141 -11.01 -5.52 -44.67
CA LYS A 141 -10.31 -5.47 -45.97
C LYS A 141 -10.40 -6.81 -46.72
N ALA A 142 -10.27 -7.92 -46.00
CA ALA A 142 -10.37 -9.27 -46.56
C ALA A 142 -11.80 -9.62 -47.04
N LEU A 143 -12.81 -8.89 -46.56
CA LEU A 143 -14.20 -9.03 -46.99
C LEU A 143 -14.34 -8.58 -48.45
N THR A 144 -14.23 -9.52 -49.38
CA THR A 144 -14.51 -9.31 -50.81
C THR A 144 -16.02 -9.17 -51.00
N LEU A 145 -16.48 -7.96 -51.31
CA LEU A 145 -17.85 -7.75 -51.77
C LEU A 145 -17.98 -8.34 -53.17
N LEU A 146 -19.14 -8.91 -53.51
CA LEU A 146 -19.36 -9.48 -54.84
C LEU A 146 -19.15 -8.37 -55.88
N PRO A 147 -18.33 -8.59 -56.92
CA PRO A 147 -18.46 -7.78 -58.11
C PRO A 147 -19.80 -8.18 -58.72
N VAL A 148 -20.86 -7.40 -58.49
CA VAL A 148 -22.12 -7.63 -59.19
C VAL A 148 -21.87 -7.40 -60.68
N LEU A 149 -21.62 -8.52 -61.35
CA LEU A 149 -21.92 -8.81 -62.75
C LEU A 149 -21.94 -7.57 -63.64
N SER A 150 -20.77 -7.03 -63.96
CA SER A 150 -20.64 -6.04 -65.04
C SER A 150 -20.94 -6.61 -66.43
N SER A 151 -21.39 -7.87 -66.55
CA SER A 151 -21.59 -8.53 -67.84
C SER A 151 -22.71 -9.57 -67.94
N ALA A 152 -23.62 -9.75 -66.98
CA ALA A 152 -24.71 -10.72 -67.18
C ALA A 152 -26.05 -10.34 -66.51
N ALA A 153 -27.10 -10.40 -67.35
CA ALA A 153 -28.54 -10.39 -67.07
C ALA A 153 -29.23 -9.01 -66.94
N THR A 154 -29.57 -8.48 -68.12
CA THR A 154 -30.33 -7.26 -68.37
C THR A 154 -31.82 -7.34 -68.01
N ASP A 155 -32.41 -8.51 -67.68
CA ASP A 155 -33.89 -8.68 -67.74
C ASP A 155 -34.58 -9.44 -66.58
N SER A 156 -34.14 -9.34 -65.32
CA SER A 156 -34.91 -9.93 -64.20
C SER A 156 -35.06 -9.00 -63.00
N SER A 157 -36.25 -8.96 -62.38
CA SER A 157 -36.48 -8.21 -61.14
C SER A 157 -35.56 -8.67 -60.00
N ALA A 158 -35.09 -9.93 -60.02
CA ALA A 158 -34.13 -10.49 -59.07
C ALA A 158 -32.73 -9.83 -59.17
N THR A 159 -32.23 -9.54 -60.37
CA THR A 159 -30.93 -8.88 -60.55
C THR A 159 -30.93 -7.43 -60.07
N GLN A 160 -32.07 -6.73 -60.17
CA GLN A 160 -32.24 -5.41 -59.55
C GLN A 160 -32.19 -5.49 -58.02
N THR A 161 -32.89 -6.45 -57.39
CA THR A 161 -32.87 -6.60 -55.93
C THR A 161 -31.49 -6.98 -55.38
N LEU A 162 -30.72 -7.80 -56.11
CA LEU A 162 -29.34 -8.13 -55.74
C LEU A 162 -28.40 -6.93 -55.87
N ALA A 163 -28.56 -6.12 -56.92
CA ALA A 163 -27.77 -4.90 -57.12
C ALA A 163 -28.04 -3.85 -56.03
N GLU A 164 -29.30 -3.68 -55.62
CA GLU A 164 -29.67 -2.81 -54.50
C GLU A 164 -29.09 -3.30 -53.16
N ALA A 165 -29.13 -4.62 -52.92
CA ALA A 165 -28.58 -5.21 -51.71
C ALA A 165 -27.05 -5.07 -51.63
N ASP A 166 -26.33 -5.27 -52.74
CA ASP A 166 -24.88 -5.07 -52.81
C ASP A 166 -24.48 -3.59 -52.65
N ALA A 167 -25.25 -2.66 -53.23
CA ALA A 167 -25.06 -1.23 -53.02
C ALA A 167 -25.25 -0.84 -51.55
N ALA A 168 -26.27 -1.40 -50.88
CA ALA A 168 -26.50 -1.18 -49.45
C ALA A 168 -25.37 -1.76 -48.58
N LEU A 169 -24.86 -2.95 -48.92
CA LEU A 169 -23.76 -3.62 -48.24
C LEU A 169 -22.44 -2.84 -48.40
N SER A 170 -22.17 -2.35 -49.62
CA SER A 170 -21.06 -1.46 -49.94
C SER A 170 -21.11 -0.16 -49.13
N ALA A 171 -22.29 0.47 -49.04
CA ALA A 171 -22.50 1.65 -48.22
C ALA A 171 -22.28 1.37 -46.72
N LYS A 172 -22.76 0.22 -46.20
CA LYS A 172 -22.54 -0.20 -44.81
C LYS A 172 -21.06 -0.47 -44.52
N LYS A 173 -20.34 -1.10 -45.44
CA LYS A 173 -18.87 -1.32 -45.35
C LYS A 173 -18.11 -0.01 -45.33
N GLN A 174 -18.45 0.93 -46.21
CA GLN A 174 -17.82 2.26 -46.21
C GLN A 174 -18.08 3.01 -44.90
N ARG A 175 -19.32 3.01 -44.38
CA ARG A 175 -19.65 3.62 -43.09
C ARG A 175 -18.84 2.99 -41.95
N THR A 176 -18.78 1.66 -41.89
CA THR A 176 -18.00 0.93 -40.88
C THR A 176 -16.51 1.25 -40.99
N THR A 177 -15.98 1.33 -42.22
CA THR A 177 -14.58 1.68 -42.47
C THR A 177 -14.26 3.10 -41.98
N ARG A 178 -15.16 4.07 -42.22
CA ARG A 178 -15.01 5.45 -41.75
C ARG A 178 -15.02 5.52 -40.21
N VAL A 179 -15.96 4.83 -39.56
CA VAL A 179 -16.02 4.76 -38.09
C VAL A 179 -14.77 4.11 -37.51
N LEU A 180 -14.33 2.98 -38.08
CA LEU A 180 -13.11 2.29 -37.66
C LEU A 180 -11.87 3.19 -37.79
N ALA A 181 -11.75 3.92 -38.90
CA ALA A 181 -10.66 4.87 -39.10
C ALA A 181 -10.68 6.00 -38.05
N GLN A 182 -11.85 6.54 -37.73
CA GLN A 182 -12.02 7.54 -36.67
C GLN A 182 -11.61 6.98 -35.29
N ARG A 183 -12.02 5.75 -34.96
CA ARG A 183 -11.65 5.09 -33.70
C ARG A 183 -10.15 4.83 -33.61
N LEU A 184 -9.53 4.32 -34.68
CA LEU A 184 -8.08 4.13 -34.76
C LEU A 184 -7.32 5.44 -34.60
N GLN A 185 -7.80 6.52 -35.22
CA GLN A 185 -7.19 7.85 -35.07
C GLN A 185 -7.34 8.39 -33.64
N ALA A 186 -8.49 8.21 -33.00
CA ALA A 186 -8.71 8.59 -31.62
C ALA A 186 -7.77 7.83 -30.66
N VAL A 187 -7.68 6.50 -30.79
CA VAL A 187 -6.75 5.66 -30.02
C VAL A 187 -5.30 6.08 -30.27
N ALA A 188 -4.91 6.35 -31.52
CA ALA A 188 -3.56 6.79 -31.84
C ALA A 188 -3.21 8.16 -31.24
N ARG A 189 -4.14 9.11 -31.24
CA ARG A 189 -3.96 10.43 -30.60
C ARG A 189 -3.79 10.28 -29.08
N LEU A 190 -4.67 9.51 -28.43
CA LEU A 190 -4.56 9.23 -26.99
C LEU A 190 -3.25 8.52 -26.67
N GLN A 191 -2.86 7.52 -27.45
CA GLN A 191 -1.60 6.80 -27.27
C GLN A 191 -0.39 7.73 -27.36
N SER A 192 -0.41 8.70 -28.28
CA SER A 192 0.63 9.73 -28.38
C SER A 192 0.66 10.61 -27.14
N GLN A 193 -0.49 11.15 -26.71
CA GLN A 193 -0.58 12.03 -25.53
C GLN A 193 -0.15 11.31 -24.25
N VAL A 194 -0.64 10.10 -24.01
CA VAL A 194 -0.25 9.26 -22.87
C VAL A 194 1.26 8.97 -22.91
N SER A 195 1.83 8.72 -24.09
CA SER A 195 3.28 8.49 -24.22
C SER A 195 4.09 9.76 -23.92
N THR A 196 3.62 10.93 -24.34
CA THR A 196 4.23 12.22 -23.99
C THR A 196 4.20 12.46 -22.47
N SER A 197 3.04 12.31 -21.83
CA SER A 197 2.92 12.42 -20.36
C SER A 197 3.78 11.40 -19.63
N TYR A 198 3.91 10.18 -20.17
CA TYR A 198 4.77 9.15 -19.58
C TYR A 198 6.26 9.55 -19.63
N ILE A 199 6.74 10.06 -20.76
CA ILE A 199 8.12 10.53 -20.89
C ILE A 199 8.38 11.71 -19.94
N GLN A 200 7.45 12.68 -19.88
CA GLN A 200 7.56 13.81 -18.95
C GLN A 200 7.57 13.36 -17.49
N THR A 201 6.79 12.33 -17.15
CA THR A 201 6.79 11.73 -15.80
C THR A 201 8.15 11.12 -15.47
N LEU A 202 8.75 10.36 -16.39
CA LEU A 202 10.09 9.78 -16.20
C LEU A 202 11.17 10.85 -16.01
N GLU A 203 11.13 11.92 -16.80
CA GLU A 203 12.08 13.03 -16.68
C GLU A 203 11.95 13.73 -15.31
N LEU A 204 10.72 13.99 -14.86
CA LEU A 204 10.47 14.57 -13.54
C LEU A 204 10.88 13.62 -12.41
N GLN A 205 10.65 12.31 -12.54
CA GLN A 205 11.12 11.32 -11.56
C GLN A 205 12.64 11.35 -11.43
N ASP A 206 13.36 11.44 -12.55
CA ASP A 206 14.82 11.53 -12.52
C ASP A 206 15.28 12.82 -11.84
N GLN A 207 14.70 13.97 -12.18
CA GLN A 207 14.97 15.26 -11.54
C GLN A 207 14.71 15.23 -10.03
N VAL A 208 13.54 14.74 -9.61
CA VAL A 208 13.16 14.59 -8.19
C VAL A 208 14.10 13.63 -7.46
N SER A 209 14.44 12.49 -8.08
CA SER A 209 15.36 11.52 -7.49
C SER A 209 16.78 12.09 -7.34
N GLY A 210 17.24 12.88 -8.31
CA GLY A 210 18.49 13.63 -8.24
C GLY A 210 18.47 14.67 -7.12
N GLN A 211 17.32 15.32 -6.91
CA GLN A 211 17.11 16.23 -5.79
C GLN A 211 17.26 15.53 -4.43
N LEU A 212 16.59 14.39 -4.25
CA LEU A 212 16.67 13.51 -3.07
C LEU A 212 18.08 12.96 -2.83
N ARG A 213 18.79 12.47 -3.86
CA ARG A 213 20.17 11.98 -3.72
C ARG A 213 21.12 13.09 -3.29
N GLY A 214 20.93 14.30 -3.82
CA GLY A 214 21.68 15.48 -3.42
C GLY A 214 21.25 16.09 -2.08
N PHE A 215 20.17 15.60 -1.45
CA PHE A 215 19.67 16.11 -0.18
C PHE A 215 20.74 16.04 0.90
N GLY A 216 21.40 14.89 1.07
CA GLY A 216 22.45 14.73 2.07
C GLY A 216 23.54 15.80 1.95
N ARG A 217 24.13 15.97 0.75
CA ARG A 217 25.21 16.94 0.52
C ARG A 217 24.75 18.41 0.65
N ARG A 218 23.56 18.75 0.15
CA ARG A 218 23.02 20.13 0.16
C ARG A 218 22.43 20.56 1.50
N THR A 219 22.07 19.61 2.36
CA THR A 219 21.54 19.89 3.70
C THR A 219 22.65 20.24 4.68
N PHE A 220 23.85 19.74 4.43
CA PHE A 220 25.05 20.21 5.13
C PHE A 220 25.63 21.49 4.53
N ALA A 221 25.17 21.96 3.37
CA ALA A 221 25.48 23.31 2.88
C ALA A 221 24.49 24.32 3.49
N GLY A 222 24.94 25.50 3.90
CA GLY A 222 24.05 26.54 4.44
C GLY A 222 23.06 27.02 3.37
N GLN A 223 21.78 26.69 3.52
CA GLN A 223 20.73 27.02 2.54
C GLN A 223 20.20 28.45 2.70
N TYR A 224 20.24 28.95 3.93
CA TYR A 224 19.79 30.29 4.28
C TYR A 224 20.89 31.09 4.96
N PRO A 225 20.87 32.42 4.87
CA PRO A 225 21.70 33.26 5.72
C PRO A 225 21.49 32.96 7.20
N TYR A 226 22.55 33.11 7.99
CA TYR A 226 22.49 32.95 9.43
C TYR A 226 21.46 33.91 10.05
N LEU A 227 20.79 33.49 11.13
CA LEU A 227 19.69 34.25 11.74
C LEU A 227 20.07 35.69 12.15
N TRP A 228 21.34 35.94 12.46
CA TRP A 228 21.86 37.24 12.90
C TRP A 228 22.34 38.14 11.75
N THR A 229 22.28 37.68 10.49
CA THR A 229 22.68 38.51 9.34
C THR A 229 21.52 39.39 8.86
N ARG A 230 21.81 40.62 8.41
CA ARG A 230 20.78 41.52 7.85
C ARG A 230 20.05 40.89 6.65
N ALA A 231 20.76 40.09 5.86
CA ALA A 231 20.22 39.30 4.75
C ALA A 231 19.12 38.29 5.17
N ALA A 232 19.08 37.84 6.44
CA ALA A 232 18.00 36.99 6.94
C ALA A 232 16.65 37.72 7.05
N ARG A 233 16.69 39.06 7.17
CA ARG A 233 15.51 39.93 7.26
C ARG A 233 14.98 40.33 5.88
N GLU A 234 15.82 40.22 4.85
CA GLU A 234 15.52 40.52 3.44
C GLU A 234 15.13 39.28 2.62
N VAL A 235 15.02 38.09 3.25
CA VAL A 235 14.50 36.90 2.57
C VAL A 235 13.03 37.10 2.24
N VAL A 236 12.77 37.65 1.06
CA VAL A 236 11.44 37.73 0.46
C VAL A 236 11.05 36.32 0.06
N VAL A 237 10.15 35.71 0.84
CA VAL A 237 9.51 34.45 0.47
C VAL A 237 8.49 34.80 -0.62
N PRO A 238 8.65 34.33 -1.86
CA PRO A 238 7.61 34.51 -2.87
C PRO A 238 6.31 33.87 -2.37
N PRO A 239 5.15 34.53 -2.53
CA PRO A 239 3.88 33.94 -2.14
C PRO A 239 3.69 32.63 -2.91
N VAL A 240 3.24 31.59 -2.19
CA VAL A 240 2.90 30.30 -2.77
C VAL A 240 1.86 30.52 -3.86
N SER A 241 2.10 30.03 -5.08
CA SER A 241 1.13 30.14 -6.16
C SER A 241 -0.16 29.41 -5.75
N PRO A 242 -1.36 29.99 -5.96
CA PRO A 242 -2.63 29.35 -5.60
C PRO A 242 -2.78 27.97 -6.24
N HIS A 243 -2.26 27.80 -7.46
CA HIS A 243 -2.21 26.52 -8.17
C HIS A 243 -1.43 25.42 -7.42
N LEU A 244 -0.39 25.76 -6.64
CA LEU A 244 0.37 24.78 -5.86
C LEU A 244 -0.43 24.29 -4.65
N GLN A 245 -1.23 25.15 -4.02
CA GLN A 245 -2.13 24.74 -2.94
C GLN A 245 -3.27 23.86 -3.46
N GLU A 246 -3.86 24.21 -4.60
CA GLU A 246 -4.91 23.42 -5.25
C GLU A 246 -4.39 22.04 -5.67
N ALA A 247 -3.20 21.96 -6.29
CA ALA A 247 -2.57 20.68 -6.63
C ALA A 247 -2.32 19.81 -5.39
N ARG A 248 -1.85 20.41 -4.29
CA ARG A 248 -1.64 19.70 -3.02
C ARG A 248 -2.94 19.11 -2.46
N GLN A 249 -4.02 19.89 -2.45
CA GLN A 249 -5.32 19.44 -1.95
C GLN A 249 -5.92 18.34 -2.83
N ARG A 250 -5.88 18.50 -4.16
CA ARG A 250 -6.33 17.48 -5.12
C ARG A 250 -5.60 16.17 -4.95
N ILE A 251 -4.30 16.20 -4.65
CA ILE A 251 -3.51 14.98 -4.52
C ILE A 251 -3.75 14.29 -3.18
N ILE A 252 -3.93 15.05 -2.10
CA ILE A 252 -4.39 14.47 -0.83
C ILE A 252 -5.73 13.78 -1.07
N ALA A 253 -6.69 14.44 -1.71
CA ALA A 253 -7.99 13.86 -2.03
C ALA A 253 -7.87 12.61 -2.92
N PHE A 254 -7.01 12.63 -3.94
CA PHE A 254 -6.73 11.49 -4.80
C PHE A 254 -6.15 10.30 -4.03
N TYR A 255 -5.17 10.53 -3.13
CA TYR A 255 -4.55 9.47 -2.33
C TYR A 255 -5.55 8.83 -1.37
N PHE A 256 -6.38 9.64 -0.71
CA PHE A 256 -7.46 9.15 0.17
C PHE A 256 -8.54 8.39 -0.62
N GLY A 257 -8.87 8.84 -1.84
CA GLY A 257 -9.83 8.15 -2.71
C GLY A 257 -9.30 6.82 -3.26
N THR A 258 -7.99 6.73 -3.54
CA THR A 258 -7.38 5.54 -4.14
C THR A 258 -7.11 4.44 -3.11
N ASN A 259 -6.65 4.79 -1.91
CA ASN A 259 -6.25 3.83 -0.86
C ASN A 259 -7.36 3.58 0.17
N TRP A 260 -8.63 3.71 -0.22
CA TRP A 260 -9.76 3.47 0.67
C TRP A 260 -9.81 2.02 1.19
N ASP A 261 -9.22 1.10 0.45
CA ASP A 261 -9.07 -0.31 0.81
C ASP A 261 -8.26 -0.52 2.10
N ASN A 262 -7.16 0.23 2.27
CA ASN A 262 -6.34 0.18 3.49
C ASN A 262 -7.15 0.57 4.73
N TRP A 263 -7.99 1.61 4.62
CA TRP A 263 -8.87 2.04 5.71
C TRP A 263 -9.88 0.97 6.09
N VAL A 264 -10.38 0.19 5.13
CA VAL A 264 -11.29 -0.94 5.40
C VAL A 264 -10.58 -2.03 6.18
N TYR A 265 -9.35 -2.41 5.82
CA TYR A 265 -8.59 -3.41 6.56
C TYR A 265 -8.28 -2.95 7.99
N MET A 266 -7.93 -1.67 8.16
CA MET A 266 -7.66 -1.10 9.49
C MET A 266 -8.94 -1.05 10.35
N ALA A 267 -10.07 -0.66 9.75
CA ALA A 267 -11.36 -0.66 10.43
C ALA A 267 -11.79 -2.09 10.82
N LEU A 268 -11.56 -3.08 9.95
CA LEU A 268 -11.82 -4.49 10.24
C LEU A 268 -10.96 -4.98 11.41
N MET A 269 -9.66 -4.66 11.43
CA MET A 269 -8.76 -5.02 12.53
C MET A 269 -9.21 -4.39 13.86
N GLY A 270 -9.59 -3.11 13.82
CA GLY A 270 -10.18 -2.41 14.96
C GLY A 270 -11.48 -3.05 15.44
N LEU A 271 -12.38 -3.42 14.52
CA LEU A 271 -13.64 -4.08 14.83
C LEU A 271 -13.42 -5.46 15.47
N VAL A 272 -12.45 -6.23 14.99
CA VAL A 272 -12.08 -7.53 15.58
C VAL A 272 -11.56 -7.34 17.00
N PHE A 273 -10.67 -6.38 17.24
CA PHE A 273 -10.15 -6.09 18.59
C PHE A 273 -11.25 -5.59 19.52
N PHE A 274 -12.10 -4.67 19.06
CA PHE A 274 -13.23 -4.14 19.82
C PHE A 274 -14.25 -5.24 20.16
N GLY A 275 -14.62 -6.06 19.18
CA GLY A 275 -15.49 -7.21 19.35
C GLY A 275 -14.92 -8.22 20.35
N TRP A 276 -13.62 -8.51 20.25
CA TRP A 276 -12.92 -9.39 21.17
C TRP A 276 -12.94 -8.86 22.61
N VAL A 277 -12.60 -7.59 22.83
CA VAL A 277 -12.60 -6.96 24.15
C VAL A 277 -14.00 -6.90 24.75
N THR A 278 -14.99 -6.46 23.98
CA THR A 278 -16.40 -6.35 24.45
C THR A 278 -17.02 -7.71 24.73
N TYR A 279 -16.72 -8.73 23.92
CA TYR A 279 -17.13 -10.10 24.17
C TYR A 279 -16.60 -10.63 25.50
N ASN A 280 -15.31 -10.40 25.79
CA ASN A 280 -14.72 -10.83 27.06
C ASN A 280 -15.23 -10.05 28.26
N TYR A 281 -15.44 -8.73 28.14
CA TYR A 281 -16.05 -7.93 29.21
C TYR A 281 -17.45 -8.43 29.60
N ARG A 282 -18.27 -8.85 28.62
CA ARG A 282 -19.63 -9.36 28.88
C ARG A 282 -19.65 -10.72 29.59
N ARG A 283 -18.58 -11.51 29.48
CA ARG A 283 -18.48 -12.85 30.08
C ARG A 283 -17.99 -12.85 31.52
N VAL A 284 -17.39 -11.76 31.99
CA VAL A 284 -16.96 -11.62 33.38
C VAL A 284 -18.15 -11.13 34.21
N PRO A 285 -18.68 -11.92 35.18
CA PRO A 285 -19.83 -11.52 35.98
C PRO A 285 -19.51 -10.33 36.90
N ALA A 286 -20.42 -9.36 36.97
CA ALA A 286 -20.26 -8.12 37.74
C ALA A 286 -20.26 -8.30 39.28
N HIS A 287 -20.57 -9.49 39.81
CA HIS A 287 -20.85 -9.72 41.25
C HIS A 287 -19.93 -10.74 41.93
N GLY A 288 -18.71 -10.96 41.44
CA GLY A 288 -17.70 -11.72 42.19
C GLY A 288 -16.85 -10.79 43.04
N GLU A 289 -16.97 -10.85 44.38
CA GLU A 289 -16.11 -10.16 45.37
C GLU A 289 -14.60 -10.46 45.21
N HIS A 290 -14.21 -11.34 44.27
CA HIS A 290 -12.83 -11.64 43.90
C HIS A 290 -12.24 -10.74 42.80
N LEU A 291 -12.96 -9.71 42.32
CA LEU A 291 -12.41 -8.64 41.47
C LEU A 291 -11.53 -7.63 42.24
N ALA A 292 -10.81 -8.09 43.27
CA ALA A 292 -9.57 -7.46 43.67
C ALA A 292 -8.55 -7.70 42.54
N LEU A 293 -8.71 -6.93 41.46
CA LEU A 293 -7.79 -6.84 40.34
C LEU A 293 -6.37 -6.68 40.91
N ALA A 294 -5.58 -7.74 40.92
CA ALA A 294 -4.16 -7.66 41.31
C ALA A 294 -3.41 -6.63 40.44
N GLN A 295 -3.94 -6.31 39.25
CA GLN A 295 -3.62 -5.12 38.47
C GLN A 295 -4.91 -4.50 37.88
N PRO A 296 -5.24 -3.23 38.18
CA PRO A 296 -6.41 -2.57 37.60
C PRO A 296 -6.25 -2.37 36.09
N LEU A 297 -7.32 -2.65 35.32
CA LEU A 297 -7.42 -2.43 33.86
C LEU A 297 -7.39 -0.92 33.55
N ARG A 298 -6.19 -0.33 33.56
CA ARG A 298 -6.00 1.13 33.62
C ARG A 298 -6.20 1.79 32.26
N TYR A 299 -5.93 1.09 31.17
CA TYR A 299 -6.02 1.63 29.81
C TYR A 299 -7.24 1.10 29.04
N LEU A 300 -7.72 -0.10 29.37
CA LEU A 300 -8.82 -0.76 28.68
C LEU A 300 -10.21 -0.38 29.22
N GLN A 301 -10.35 -0.15 30.53
CA GLN A 301 -11.64 0.11 31.19
C GLN A 301 -12.23 1.51 30.93
N PRO A 302 -11.44 2.60 30.80
CA PRO A 302 -12.03 3.93 30.73
C PRO A 302 -12.85 4.17 29.47
N TRP A 303 -12.29 3.85 28.29
CA TRP A 303 -12.91 4.03 26.97
C TRP A 303 -12.41 2.97 25.96
N PRO A 304 -13.12 1.84 25.78
CA PRO A 304 -12.70 0.76 24.90
C PRO A 304 -12.62 1.18 23.43
N LEU A 305 -13.40 2.18 23.00
CA LEU A 305 -13.33 2.74 21.66
C LEU A 305 -12.01 3.50 21.43
N ALA A 306 -11.57 4.31 22.39
CA ALA A 306 -10.30 5.03 22.31
C ALA A 306 -9.11 4.06 22.36
N ALA A 307 -9.17 3.02 23.19
CA ALA A 307 -8.20 1.93 23.20
C ALA A 307 -8.10 1.21 21.84
N THR A 308 -9.25 0.94 21.21
CA THR A 308 -9.29 0.36 19.85
C THR A 308 -8.64 1.30 18.82
N GLY A 309 -8.90 2.60 18.92
CA GLY A 309 -8.23 3.61 18.09
C GLY A 309 -6.71 3.61 18.26
N VAL A 310 -6.21 3.47 19.49
CA VAL A 310 -4.77 3.34 19.76
C VAL A 310 -4.20 2.11 19.07
N VAL A 311 -4.88 0.95 19.15
CA VAL A 311 -4.43 -0.27 18.45
C VAL A 311 -4.40 -0.06 16.94
N MET A 312 -5.49 0.45 16.37
CA MET A 312 -5.63 0.69 14.93
C MET A 312 -4.54 1.64 14.39
N PHE A 313 -4.40 2.84 14.99
CA PHE A 313 -3.49 3.86 14.48
C PHE A 313 -2.02 3.60 14.84
N SER A 314 -1.74 2.83 15.90
CA SER A 314 -0.36 2.48 16.25
C SER A 314 0.22 1.46 15.29
N LEU A 315 -0.58 0.54 14.73
CA LEU A 315 -0.17 -0.50 13.77
C LEU A 315 -0.15 -0.01 12.31
N ALA A 316 -0.98 0.99 12.01
CA ALA A 316 -1.18 1.54 10.69
C ALA A 316 0.10 1.87 9.89
N PRO A 317 1.10 2.59 10.44
CA PRO A 317 2.26 2.99 9.64
C PRO A 317 3.16 1.82 9.24
N ALA A 318 3.05 0.66 9.91
CA ALA A 318 3.83 -0.54 9.54
C ALA A 318 3.13 -1.40 8.49
N LEU A 319 1.80 -1.30 8.37
CA LEU A 319 1.05 -2.06 7.38
C LEU A 319 1.16 -1.43 5.98
N GLU A 320 1.49 -0.14 5.92
CA GLU A 320 1.65 0.59 4.67
C GLU A 320 3.13 0.69 4.27
N LEU A 321 3.49 0.12 3.12
CA LEU A 321 4.89 0.08 2.66
C LEU A 321 5.44 1.45 2.24
N ARG A 322 4.60 2.40 1.79
CA ARG A 322 5.01 3.73 1.29
C ARG A 322 3.92 4.82 1.48
N PRO A 323 3.59 5.20 2.72
CA PRO A 323 2.63 6.28 2.95
C PRO A 323 3.22 7.65 2.54
N PRO A 324 2.40 8.55 1.96
CA PRO A 324 2.78 9.94 1.77
C PRO A 324 3.15 10.59 3.11
N PRO A 325 4.11 11.54 3.15
CA PRO A 325 4.47 12.22 4.39
C PRO A 325 3.31 12.93 5.08
N VAL A 326 2.38 13.51 4.32
CA VAL A 326 1.17 14.16 4.85
C VAL A 326 0.22 13.13 5.47
N TYR A 327 0.13 11.94 4.88
CA TYR A 327 -0.68 10.85 5.42
C TYR A 327 -0.13 10.38 6.77
N LEU A 328 1.21 10.25 6.89
CA LEU A 328 1.85 9.95 8.17
C LEU A 328 1.54 11.02 9.24
N ASP A 329 1.51 12.30 8.87
CA ASP A 329 1.12 13.40 9.77
C ASP A 329 -0.35 13.26 10.23
N VAL A 330 -1.28 12.91 9.32
CA VAL A 330 -2.69 12.66 9.68
C VAL A 330 -2.82 11.46 10.61
N LEU A 331 -2.16 10.35 10.26
CA LEU A 331 -2.21 9.11 11.02
C LEU A 331 -1.63 9.27 12.43
N GLN A 332 -0.52 10.00 12.54
CA GLN A 332 0.05 10.38 13.82
C GLN A 332 -0.91 11.27 14.62
N GLY A 333 -1.56 12.24 13.97
CA GLY A 333 -2.59 13.07 14.60
C GLY A 333 -3.75 12.26 15.16
N LEU A 334 -4.25 11.27 14.41
CA LEU A 334 -5.31 10.35 14.85
C LEU A 334 -4.84 9.48 16.03
N LEU A 335 -3.61 8.97 15.99
CA LEU A 335 -3.00 8.26 17.12
C LEU A 335 -2.92 9.14 18.36
N LEU A 336 -2.48 10.40 18.23
CA LEU A 336 -2.40 11.35 19.33
C LEU A 336 -3.79 11.68 19.92
N LEU A 337 -4.82 11.80 19.07
CA LEU A 337 -6.20 11.99 19.52
C LEU A 337 -6.69 10.77 20.32
N ALA A 338 -6.46 9.56 19.81
CA ALA A 338 -6.83 8.33 20.49
C ALA A 338 -6.11 8.19 21.85
N LEU A 339 -4.79 8.45 21.88
CA LEU A 339 -3.99 8.45 23.11
C LEU A 339 -4.45 9.52 24.10
N THR A 340 -4.82 10.71 23.62
CA THR A 340 -5.34 11.77 24.49
C THR A 340 -6.66 11.35 25.14
N GLY A 341 -7.55 10.67 24.40
CA GLY A 341 -8.77 10.09 24.96
C GLY A 341 -8.49 9.04 26.04
N VAL A 342 -7.52 8.15 25.80
CA VAL A 342 -7.10 7.14 26.79
C VAL A 342 -6.45 7.78 28.03
N PHE A 343 -5.55 8.76 27.84
CA PHE A 343 -4.83 9.44 28.93
C PHE A 343 -5.68 10.38 29.76
N TRP A 344 -6.75 10.95 29.19
CA TRP A 344 -7.66 11.85 29.89
C TRP A 344 -8.19 11.28 31.21
N ARG A 345 -8.45 9.97 31.24
CA ARG A 345 -8.99 9.27 32.43
C ARG A 345 -7.93 8.45 33.18
N SER A 346 -6.88 7.98 32.50
CA SER A 346 -5.90 7.03 33.07
C SER A 346 -4.69 7.69 33.76
N TRP A 347 -4.36 8.95 33.39
CA TRP A 347 -3.16 9.64 33.88
C TRP A 347 -3.50 10.73 34.91
N PRO A 348 -2.60 10.99 35.90
CA PRO A 348 -2.74 12.14 36.79
C PRO A 348 -2.72 13.46 36.02
N ARG A 349 -3.48 14.46 36.47
CA ARG A 349 -3.63 15.76 35.80
C ARG A 349 -2.28 16.42 35.46
N SER A 350 -1.30 16.34 36.36
CA SER A 350 0.04 16.90 36.11
C SER A 350 0.77 16.23 34.93
N SER A 351 0.60 14.91 34.73
CA SER A 351 1.22 14.19 33.60
C SER A 351 0.46 14.40 32.30
N PHE A 352 -0.85 14.57 32.40
CA PHE A 352 -1.72 14.84 31.25
C PHE A 352 -1.39 16.19 30.58
N TRP A 353 -1.12 17.25 31.36
CA TRP A 353 -0.74 18.55 30.79
C TRP A 353 0.58 18.49 30.01
N SER A 354 1.55 17.70 30.46
CA SER A 354 2.80 17.50 29.71
C SER A 354 2.60 16.67 28.44
N TRP A 355 1.68 15.70 28.45
CA TRP A 355 1.25 15.03 27.23
C TRP A 355 0.61 16.02 26.25
N LEU A 356 -0.27 16.89 26.72
CA LEU A 356 -0.88 17.92 25.90
C LEU A 356 0.16 18.90 25.32
N ALA A 357 1.24 19.18 26.06
CA ALA A 357 2.36 19.96 25.54
C ALA A 357 3.09 19.24 24.38
N LEU A 358 3.24 17.90 24.42
CA LEU A 358 3.76 17.12 23.28
C LEU A 358 2.81 17.14 22.08
N VAL A 359 1.49 17.05 22.32
CA VAL A 359 0.47 17.18 21.27
C VAL A 359 0.51 18.57 20.64
N GLY A 360 0.63 19.63 21.45
CA GLY A 360 0.80 21.00 20.98
C GLY A 360 2.10 21.18 20.18
N PHE A 361 3.20 20.59 20.64
CA PHE A 361 4.48 20.58 19.92
C PHE A 361 4.34 19.94 18.54
N PHE A 362 3.68 18.78 18.46
CA PHE A 362 3.36 18.13 17.19
C PHE A 362 2.50 19.01 16.30
N ALA A 363 1.42 19.60 16.83
CA ALA A 363 0.50 20.44 16.05
C ALA A 363 1.21 21.67 15.46
N VAL A 364 2.04 22.36 16.25
CA VAL A 364 2.81 23.51 15.77
C VAL A 364 3.81 23.10 14.69
N LEU A 365 4.48 21.95 14.82
CA LEU A 365 5.36 21.44 13.77
C LEU A 365 4.61 21.02 12.52
N ALA A 366 3.45 20.38 12.65
CA ALA A 366 2.62 19.98 11.51
C ALA A 366 2.18 21.21 10.71
N VAL A 367 1.76 22.28 11.38
CA VAL A 367 1.42 23.56 10.72
C VAL A 367 2.66 24.22 10.10
N SER A 368 3.81 24.22 10.79
CA SER A 368 5.08 24.77 10.29
C SER A 368 5.66 24.01 9.09
N ASN A 369 5.42 22.70 9.03
CA ASN A 369 5.77 21.85 7.90
C ASN A 369 4.75 21.97 6.77
N ALA A 370 3.50 22.33 7.06
CA ALA A 370 2.51 22.61 6.05
C ALA A 370 2.71 23.99 5.39
N GLY A 371 3.33 24.94 6.10
CA GLY A 371 3.71 26.24 5.57
C GLY A 371 5.00 26.18 4.74
N ASP A 372 4.92 26.65 3.50
CA ASP A 372 6.03 26.60 2.53
C ASP A 372 7.06 27.73 2.72
N GLY A 373 6.86 28.61 3.71
CA GLY A 373 7.69 29.80 3.92
C GLY A 373 8.85 29.60 4.89
N ALA A 374 10.06 29.98 4.48
CA ALA A 374 11.23 30.15 5.36
C ALA A 374 11.23 31.54 6.05
N SER A 375 10.06 32.03 6.47
CA SER A 375 9.93 33.35 7.07
C SER A 375 10.73 33.44 8.37
N LEU A 376 11.16 34.64 8.75
CA LEU A 376 11.83 34.87 10.03
C LEU A 376 11.00 34.34 11.22
N GLY A 377 9.67 34.46 11.13
CA GLY A 377 8.73 33.92 12.11
C GLY A 377 8.77 32.40 12.22
N THR A 378 8.80 31.67 11.10
CA THR A 378 8.89 30.19 11.11
C THR A 378 10.21 29.71 11.70
N ARG A 379 11.33 30.38 11.37
CA ARG A 379 12.65 30.06 11.92
C ARG A 379 12.73 30.36 13.41
N GLY A 380 12.22 31.52 13.85
CA GLY A 380 12.16 31.88 15.27
C GLY A 380 11.26 30.95 16.08
N GLY A 381 10.07 30.62 15.55
CA GLY A 381 9.15 29.66 16.15
C GLY A 381 9.77 28.27 16.29
N LEU A 382 10.43 27.76 15.24
CA LEU A 382 11.12 26.47 15.30
C LEU A 382 12.28 26.49 16.30
N LEU A 383 13.00 27.61 16.43
CA LEU A 383 14.09 27.75 17.41
C LEU A 383 13.56 27.70 18.84
N LEU A 384 12.48 28.44 19.13
CA LEU A 384 11.81 28.41 20.43
C LEU A 384 11.32 27.00 20.76
N LEU A 385 10.70 26.34 19.78
CA LEU A 385 10.19 24.98 19.94
C LEU A 385 11.32 23.99 20.26
N ASN A 386 12.41 24.02 19.49
CA ASN A 386 13.58 23.18 19.71
C ASN A 386 14.29 23.50 21.05
N GLY A 387 14.20 24.74 21.53
CA GLY A 387 14.67 25.13 22.86
C GLY A 387 13.80 24.55 23.99
N LEU A 388 12.48 24.52 23.82
CA LEU A 388 11.54 23.96 24.81
C LEU A 388 11.56 22.42 24.86
N ALA A 389 11.81 21.76 23.74
CA ALA A 389 11.79 20.29 23.64
C ALA A 389 12.66 19.57 24.69
N PRO A 390 13.95 19.94 24.89
CA PRO A 390 14.79 19.35 25.93
C PRO A 390 14.19 19.45 27.33
N PHE A 391 13.58 20.58 27.68
CA PHE A 391 12.92 20.76 28.99
C PHE A 391 11.71 19.84 29.13
N ILE A 392 10.87 19.72 28.09
CA ILE A 392 9.72 18.82 28.05
C ILE A 392 10.19 17.35 28.18
N GLY A 393 11.22 16.95 27.43
CA GLY A 393 11.79 15.60 27.46
C GLY A 393 12.42 15.25 28.81
N ALA A 394 13.18 16.18 29.41
CA ALA A 394 13.77 15.98 30.74
C ALA A 394 12.69 15.87 31.83
N TYR A 395 11.66 16.71 31.77
CA TYR A 395 10.51 16.64 32.67
C TYR A 395 9.79 15.29 32.55
N PHE A 396 9.60 14.79 31.32
CA PHE A 396 9.00 13.49 31.05
C PHE A 396 9.79 12.35 31.69
N LEU A 397 11.12 12.33 31.53
CA LEU A 397 12.00 11.31 32.12
C LEU A 397 12.02 11.33 33.65
N LEU A 398 12.09 12.52 34.26
CA LEU A 398 12.27 12.67 35.71
C LEU A 398 10.96 12.49 36.49
N ARG A 399 9.83 12.96 35.95
CA ARG A 399 8.57 13.08 36.71
C ARG A 399 7.47 12.13 36.26
N ILE A 400 7.32 11.91 34.94
CA ILE A 400 6.20 11.12 34.39
C ILE A 400 6.50 9.63 34.45
N ARG A 401 7.71 9.22 34.07
CA ARG A 401 8.14 7.80 34.15
C ARG A 401 8.05 7.23 35.58
N ARG A 402 8.25 8.05 36.61
CA ARG A 402 8.11 7.59 38.01
C ARG A 402 6.66 7.35 38.42
N ARG A 403 5.69 7.99 37.76
CA ARG A 403 4.25 7.93 38.09
C ARG A 403 3.45 7.03 37.15
N VAL A 404 3.94 6.84 35.92
CA VAL A 404 3.34 6.00 34.89
C VAL A 404 4.36 4.89 34.58
N GLN A 405 4.00 3.64 34.84
CA GLN A 405 4.85 2.45 34.62
C GLN A 405 5.07 2.20 33.12
N LEU A 406 5.75 3.12 32.44
CA LEU A 406 6.09 2.97 31.03
C LEU A 406 7.23 1.96 30.86
N PRO A 407 7.25 1.20 29.75
CA PRO A 407 8.33 0.27 29.45
C PRO A 407 9.70 0.95 29.36
N HIS A 408 10.75 0.21 29.72
CA HIS A 408 12.13 0.73 29.75
C HIS A 408 12.63 1.26 28.40
N PHE A 409 12.12 0.76 27.26
CA PHE A 409 12.53 1.19 25.92
C PHE A 409 12.15 2.65 25.60
N VAL A 410 11.22 3.27 26.34
CA VAL A 410 10.85 4.68 26.13
C VAL A 410 11.96 5.64 26.60
N VAL A 411 12.85 5.19 27.50
CA VAL A 411 13.96 5.98 28.01
C VAL A 411 14.96 6.37 26.91
N PRO A 412 15.57 5.42 26.17
CA PRO A 412 16.48 5.76 25.08
C PRO A 412 15.79 6.58 23.98
N ILE A 413 14.51 6.34 23.70
CA ILE A 413 13.72 7.14 22.74
C ILE A 413 13.62 8.60 23.19
N THR A 414 13.42 8.84 24.48
CA THR A 414 13.33 10.21 25.02
C THR A 414 14.68 10.91 25.00
N PHE A 415 15.78 10.21 25.28
CA PHE A 415 17.13 10.77 25.11
C PHE A 415 17.40 11.13 23.65
N LEU A 416 16.99 10.27 22.72
CA LEU A 416 17.09 10.53 21.28
C LEU A 416 16.26 11.76 20.88
N PHE A 417 15.03 11.91 21.40
CA PHE A 417 14.20 13.09 21.19
C PHE A 417 14.91 14.38 21.63
N ILE A 418 15.52 14.38 22.83
CA ILE A 418 16.27 15.53 23.34
C ILE A 418 17.47 15.83 22.43
N GLY A 419 18.28 14.82 22.12
CA GLY A 419 19.47 14.98 21.28
C GLY A 419 19.15 15.53 19.89
N LEU A 420 18.13 14.98 19.23
CA LEU A 420 17.70 15.44 17.91
C LEU A 420 17.22 16.89 17.91
N ASN A 421 16.46 17.32 18.92
CA ASN A 421 15.98 18.70 19.01
C ASN A 421 17.13 19.69 19.32
N VAL A 422 18.12 19.30 20.12
CA VAL A 422 19.32 20.12 20.35
C VAL A 422 20.10 20.31 19.04
N VAL A 423 20.33 19.23 18.28
CA VAL A 423 20.99 19.30 16.97
C VAL A 423 20.14 20.11 15.98
N ALA A 424 18.82 19.97 16.01
CA ALA A 424 17.90 20.74 15.16
C ALA A 424 17.96 22.25 15.48
N GLY A 425 18.05 22.63 16.76
CA GLY A 425 18.26 24.00 17.19
C GLY A 425 19.56 24.59 16.62
N GLY A 426 20.66 23.85 16.75
CA GLY A 426 21.95 24.23 16.16
C GLY A 426 21.90 24.36 14.63
N ALA A 427 21.25 23.42 13.95
CA ALA A 427 21.07 23.46 12.50
C ALA A 427 20.29 24.72 12.04
N ASN A 428 19.23 25.10 12.77
CA ASN A 428 18.44 26.29 12.46
C ASN A 428 19.24 27.59 12.61
N ILE A 429 20.05 27.68 13.67
CA ILE A 429 21.00 28.79 13.93
C ILE A 429 21.98 28.93 12.75
N LEU A 430 22.54 27.82 12.28
CA LEU A 430 23.47 27.76 11.15
C LEU A 430 22.83 27.94 9.76
N GLY A 431 21.55 28.32 9.68
CA GLY A 431 20.88 28.53 8.39
C GLY A 431 20.47 27.24 7.65
N ARG A 432 20.45 26.10 8.35
CA ARG A 432 20.05 24.79 7.80
C ARG A 432 18.63 24.43 8.24
N LEU A 433 17.67 25.20 7.76
CA LEU A 433 16.27 25.10 8.18
C LEU A 433 15.66 23.71 7.88
N SER A 434 15.93 23.13 6.71
CA SER A 434 15.36 21.85 6.31
C SER A 434 15.89 20.69 7.16
N LEU A 435 17.17 20.76 7.56
CA LEU A 435 17.74 19.82 8.52
C LEU A 435 17.05 19.94 9.88
N ALA A 436 16.83 21.17 10.34
CA ALA A 436 16.15 21.42 11.61
C ALA A 436 14.71 20.88 11.59
N LYS A 437 13.92 21.18 10.55
CA LYS A 437 12.56 20.67 10.38
C LYS A 437 12.53 19.13 10.36
N LEU A 438 13.44 18.49 9.62
CA LEU A 438 13.53 17.03 9.54
C LEU A 438 13.84 16.40 10.89
N LEU A 439 14.85 16.90 11.60
CA LEU A 439 15.25 16.37 12.91
C LEU A 439 14.18 16.58 13.97
N SER A 440 13.57 17.76 14.04
CA SER A 440 12.47 18.06 14.97
C SER A 440 11.25 17.18 14.70
N THR A 441 10.92 16.96 13.43
CA THR A 441 9.80 16.09 13.03
C THR A 441 10.09 14.64 13.40
N ALA A 442 11.26 14.10 13.03
CA ALA A 442 11.64 12.74 13.39
C ALA A 442 11.70 12.52 14.90
N ALA A 443 12.13 13.53 15.66
CA ALA A 443 12.15 13.48 17.11
C ALA A 443 10.73 13.32 17.69
N ILE A 444 9.80 14.22 17.34
CA ILE A 444 8.45 14.17 17.91
C ILE A 444 7.69 12.92 17.48
N PHE A 445 7.82 12.51 16.22
CA PHE A 445 7.26 11.26 15.71
C PHE A 445 7.83 10.06 16.47
N GLY A 446 9.15 9.99 16.62
CA GLY A 446 9.81 8.92 17.35
C GLY A 446 9.33 8.81 18.80
N LEU A 447 9.24 9.93 19.52
CA LEU A 447 8.78 9.92 20.91
C LEU A 447 7.30 9.54 21.03
N THR A 448 6.43 10.18 20.26
CA THR A 448 4.99 9.98 20.36
C THR A 448 4.56 8.60 19.84
N GLN A 449 5.16 8.10 18.76
CA GLN A 449 4.98 6.71 18.31
C GLN A 449 5.53 5.72 19.34
N GLY A 450 6.68 6.01 19.96
CA GLY A 450 7.23 5.18 21.04
C GLY A 450 6.30 5.06 22.24
N ILE A 451 5.66 6.17 22.64
CA ILE A 451 4.63 6.18 23.68
C ILE A 451 3.38 5.40 23.22
N GLY A 452 2.91 5.61 21.98
CA GLY A 452 1.75 4.89 21.44
C GLY A 452 1.95 3.38 21.42
N LEU A 453 3.14 2.93 21.01
CA LEU A 453 3.54 1.54 21.00
C LEU A 453 3.73 0.95 22.41
N ALA A 454 4.19 1.75 23.38
CA ALA A 454 4.23 1.35 24.78
C ALA A 454 2.82 1.11 25.34
N VAL A 455 1.87 1.99 25.02
CA VAL A 455 0.47 1.85 25.39
C VAL A 455 -0.18 0.66 24.67
N LEU A 456 0.17 0.41 23.40
CA LEU A 456 -0.26 -0.79 22.67
C LEU A 456 0.12 -2.08 23.43
N ILE A 457 1.38 -2.19 23.89
CA ILE A 457 1.82 -3.35 24.69
C ILE A 457 0.97 -3.47 25.96
N GLN A 458 0.71 -2.37 26.66
CA GLN A 458 -0.11 -2.37 27.89
C GLN A 458 -1.56 -2.76 27.59
N LEU A 459 -2.17 -2.24 26.53
CA LEU A 459 -3.52 -2.58 26.09
C LEU A 459 -3.65 -4.06 25.72
N LEU A 460 -2.68 -4.60 24.98
CA LEU A 460 -2.66 -6.02 24.64
C LEU A 460 -2.49 -6.87 25.91
N THR A 461 -1.60 -6.48 26.81
CA THR A 461 -1.40 -7.16 28.11
C THR A 461 -2.70 -7.18 28.93
N GLU A 462 -3.37 -6.04 29.07
CA GLU A 462 -4.66 -5.93 29.75
C GLU A 462 -5.76 -6.77 29.07
N ALA A 463 -5.81 -6.79 27.74
CA ALA A 463 -6.76 -7.60 26.99
C ALA A 463 -6.51 -9.11 27.17
N PHE A 464 -5.24 -9.55 27.20
CA PHE A 464 -4.89 -10.95 27.51
C PHE A 464 -5.25 -11.33 28.95
N HIS A 465 -5.04 -10.44 29.92
CA HIS A 465 -5.50 -10.67 31.30
C HIS A 465 -7.03 -10.77 31.36
N LEU A 466 -7.76 -9.92 30.64
CA LEU A 466 -9.22 -9.99 30.57
C LEU A 466 -9.70 -11.33 29.95
N GLN A 467 -9.07 -11.78 28.86
CA GLN A 467 -9.34 -13.09 28.25
C GLN A 467 -9.08 -14.24 29.23
N MET A 468 -8.00 -14.17 30.02
CA MET A 468 -7.69 -15.16 31.05
C MET A 468 -8.77 -15.21 32.13
N LEU A 469 -9.22 -14.06 32.63
CA LEU A 469 -10.28 -13.97 33.64
C LEU A 469 -11.62 -14.50 33.10
N ALA A 470 -11.99 -14.11 31.89
CA ALA A 470 -13.20 -14.60 31.23
C ALA A 470 -13.15 -16.14 31.04
N SER A 471 -11.99 -16.69 30.72
CA SER A 471 -11.81 -18.14 30.54
C SER A 471 -11.93 -18.92 31.85
N ARG A 472 -11.39 -18.38 32.96
CA ARG A 472 -11.51 -18.98 34.30
C ARG A 472 -12.96 -18.96 34.83
N SER A 473 -13.75 -17.94 34.48
CA SER A 473 -15.14 -17.83 34.94
C SER A 473 -16.11 -18.83 34.29
N VAL A 474 -15.74 -19.41 33.14
CA VAL A 474 -16.60 -20.34 32.39
C VAL A 474 -16.18 -21.80 32.55
N ALA A 475 -14.95 -22.07 33.00
CA ALA A 475 -14.41 -23.42 33.08
C ALA A 475 -14.08 -23.82 34.54
N ASN A 476 -14.79 -24.81 35.07
CA ASN A 476 -14.29 -25.70 36.14
C ASN A 476 -13.18 -26.64 35.61
N GLY A 477 -12.29 -26.13 34.75
CA GLY A 477 -11.23 -26.89 34.07
C GLY A 477 -9.86 -26.60 34.67
N PRO A 478 -8.89 -27.53 34.54
CA PRO A 478 -7.60 -27.48 35.23
C PRO A 478 -6.84 -26.19 34.88
N GLY A 479 -6.17 -25.64 35.90
CA GLY A 479 -5.53 -24.33 35.86
C GLY A 479 -4.54 -24.19 34.71
N PHE A 480 -4.92 -23.39 33.71
CA PHE A 480 -4.00 -22.89 32.71
C PHE A 480 -2.88 -22.06 33.37
N ASP A 481 -1.63 -22.50 33.20
CA ASP A 481 -0.43 -21.78 33.63
C ASP A 481 -0.14 -20.61 32.65
N TYR A 482 -1.00 -19.59 32.70
CA TYR A 482 -1.00 -18.44 31.80
C TYR A 482 0.18 -17.48 32.03
N ASP A 483 0.81 -17.50 33.22
CA ASP A 483 1.84 -16.54 33.59
C ASP A 483 3.11 -16.69 32.74
N LYS A 484 3.51 -17.93 32.43
CA LYS A 484 4.67 -18.21 31.57
C LYS A 484 4.42 -17.80 30.12
N ILE A 485 3.18 -17.90 29.65
CA ILE A 485 2.83 -17.66 28.24
C ILE A 485 2.54 -16.21 27.96
N GLY A 486 1.91 -15.50 28.90
CA GLY A 486 1.86 -14.05 28.90
C GLY A 486 3.26 -13.47 28.78
N ALA A 487 4.21 -13.90 29.63
CA ALA A 487 5.57 -13.37 29.61
C ALA A 487 6.32 -13.63 28.28
N SER A 488 6.20 -14.82 27.70
CA SER A 488 6.84 -15.17 26.42
C SER A 488 6.23 -14.38 25.24
N LEU A 489 4.90 -14.30 25.19
CA LEU A 489 4.19 -13.55 24.15
C LEU A 489 4.49 -12.05 24.24
N MET A 490 4.53 -11.48 25.44
CA MET A 490 4.88 -10.06 25.64
C MET A 490 6.31 -9.76 25.24
N ARG A 491 7.25 -10.70 25.44
CA ARG A 491 8.64 -10.54 24.98
C ARG A 491 8.72 -10.51 23.46
N LEU A 492 8.03 -11.42 22.77
CA LEU A 492 7.97 -11.43 21.30
C LEU A 492 7.30 -10.17 20.76
N LEU A 493 6.18 -9.76 21.35
CA LEU A 493 5.48 -8.54 20.99
C LEU A 493 6.37 -7.30 21.17
N SER A 494 7.17 -7.24 22.24
CA SER A 494 8.12 -6.14 22.48
C SER A 494 9.18 -6.04 21.37
N VAL A 495 9.67 -7.16 20.85
CA VAL A 495 10.62 -7.19 19.73
C VAL A 495 9.96 -6.68 18.44
N VAL A 496 8.75 -7.15 18.13
CA VAL A 496 7.97 -6.70 16.96
C VAL A 496 7.72 -5.19 17.04
N VAL A 497 7.28 -4.71 18.20
CA VAL A 497 7.04 -3.30 18.47
C VAL A 497 8.31 -2.46 18.34
N GLY A 498 9.46 -2.95 18.83
CA GLY A 498 10.75 -2.28 18.65
C GLY A 498 11.16 -2.17 17.17
N GLY A 499 10.96 -3.23 16.40
CA GLY A 499 11.20 -3.22 14.94
C GLY A 499 10.27 -2.25 14.21
N MET A 500 8.99 -2.23 14.58
CA MET A 500 8.01 -1.29 14.05
C MET A 500 8.37 0.16 14.35
N TRP A 501 8.78 0.45 15.59
CA TRP A 501 9.24 1.78 15.97
C TRP A 501 10.43 2.23 15.11
N LEU A 502 11.42 1.35 14.93
CA LEU A 502 12.61 1.63 14.13
C LEU A 502 12.27 1.93 12.67
N LEU A 503 11.34 1.17 12.08
CA LEU A 503 10.85 1.39 10.72
C LEU A 503 10.26 2.78 10.57
N VAL A 504 9.29 3.16 11.41
CA VAL A 504 8.61 4.46 11.35
C VAL A 504 9.59 5.61 11.62
N PHE A 505 10.50 5.43 12.57
CA PHE A 505 11.49 6.44 12.93
C PHE A 505 12.49 6.71 11.78
N THR A 506 12.98 5.65 11.13
CA THR A 506 13.94 5.77 10.03
C THR A 506 13.31 6.28 8.72
N ALA A 507 12.02 6.00 8.51
CA ALA A 507 11.22 6.63 7.47
C ALA A 507 11.14 8.15 7.66
N ASN A 508 10.87 8.62 8.89
CA ASN A 508 10.79 10.05 9.22
C ASN A 508 12.13 10.79 9.13
N LEU A 509 13.26 10.11 9.31
CA LEU A 509 14.59 10.70 9.09
C LEU A 509 14.99 10.76 7.60
N ALA A 510 14.14 10.28 6.69
CA ALA A 510 14.49 10.06 5.28
C ALA A 510 15.76 9.19 5.11
N LEU A 511 16.11 8.39 6.12
CA LEU A 511 17.28 7.48 6.11
C LEU A 511 16.92 6.07 5.65
N GLN A 512 15.66 5.79 5.35
CA GLN A 512 15.19 4.47 4.93
C GLN A 512 16.01 3.91 3.76
N GLY A 513 16.34 4.73 2.75
CA GLY A 513 17.16 4.30 1.61
C GLY A 513 18.61 3.99 1.98
N VAL A 514 19.19 4.70 2.94
CA VAL A 514 20.56 4.45 3.44
C VAL A 514 20.58 3.17 4.27
N LEU A 515 19.61 3.01 5.16
CA LEU A 515 19.48 1.82 5.99
C LEU A 515 19.20 0.58 5.15
N TYR A 516 18.27 0.66 4.21
CA TYR A 516 17.97 -0.44 3.29
C TYR A 516 19.20 -0.83 2.48
N LYS A 517 19.96 0.14 1.93
CA LYS A 517 21.21 -0.16 1.22
C LYS A 517 22.26 -0.77 2.15
N ALA A 518 22.42 -0.27 3.37
CA ALA A 518 23.39 -0.81 4.32
C ALA A 518 23.05 -2.26 4.72
N ILE A 519 21.78 -2.51 5.07
CA ILE A 519 21.26 -3.84 5.40
C ILE A 519 21.36 -4.76 4.17
N SER A 520 20.89 -4.32 3.00
CA SER A 520 20.97 -5.09 1.76
C SER A 520 22.41 -5.44 1.45
N ASN A 521 23.33 -4.48 1.45
CA ASN A 521 24.75 -4.74 1.21
C ASN A 521 25.33 -5.72 2.24
N LEU A 522 24.95 -5.62 3.50
CA LEU A 522 25.41 -6.53 4.55
C LEU A 522 24.86 -7.95 4.35
N LEU A 523 23.58 -8.09 3.98
CA LEU A 523 22.91 -9.38 3.82
C LEU A 523 23.24 -10.05 2.49
N THR A 524 23.38 -9.30 1.39
CA THR A 524 23.58 -9.85 0.04
C THR A 524 25.03 -9.86 -0.42
N ALA A 525 25.97 -9.30 0.35
CA ALA A 525 27.39 -9.39 0.01
C ALA A 525 27.83 -10.86 -0.04
N PRO A 526 28.33 -11.36 -1.18
CA PRO A 526 28.80 -12.73 -1.29
C PRO A 526 30.07 -12.90 -0.45
N ARG A 527 30.08 -13.92 0.41
CA ARG A 527 31.23 -14.37 1.18
C ARG A 527 31.60 -15.77 0.69
N VAL A 528 32.89 -15.99 0.48
CA VAL A 528 33.41 -17.26 -0.02
C VAL A 528 34.11 -17.97 1.12
N LEU A 529 33.70 -19.21 1.39
CA LEU A 529 34.44 -20.17 2.23
C LEU A 529 34.70 -21.39 1.34
N GLY A 530 35.96 -21.60 0.93
CA GLY A 530 36.33 -22.68 0.01
C GLY A 530 35.66 -22.53 -1.38
N SER A 531 34.89 -23.54 -1.80
CA SER A 531 34.14 -23.56 -3.07
C SER A 531 32.70 -23.10 -2.95
N THR A 532 32.22 -22.80 -1.74
CA THR A 532 30.83 -22.40 -1.49
C THR A 532 30.71 -20.88 -1.33
N GLN A 533 29.79 -20.27 -2.09
CA GLN A 533 29.40 -18.87 -1.92
C GLN A 533 28.15 -18.82 -1.04
N PHE A 534 28.22 -18.08 0.06
CA PHE A 534 27.06 -17.83 0.91
C PHE A 534 26.89 -16.34 1.14
N THR A 535 25.64 -15.93 1.37
CA THR A 535 25.31 -14.57 1.77
C THR A 535 24.92 -14.57 3.25
N LEU A 536 25.24 -13.50 3.97
CA LEU A 536 24.91 -13.39 5.38
C LEU A 536 23.37 -13.39 5.59
N GLY A 537 22.64 -12.92 4.58
CA GLY A 537 21.18 -12.95 4.51
C GLY A 537 20.63 -14.37 4.47
N ASN A 538 21.14 -15.25 3.60
CA ASN A 538 20.68 -16.63 3.52
C ASN A 538 20.91 -17.38 4.84
N VAL A 539 22.06 -17.16 5.49
CA VAL A 539 22.39 -17.76 6.80
C VAL A 539 21.46 -17.23 7.89
N ALA A 540 21.25 -15.92 7.96
CA ALA A 540 20.33 -15.32 8.92
C ALA A 540 18.89 -15.81 8.71
N LEU A 541 18.45 -15.94 7.46
CA LEU A 541 17.12 -16.42 7.09
C LEU A 541 16.94 -17.90 7.47
N PHE A 542 17.97 -18.73 7.28
CA PHE A 542 18.00 -20.12 7.74
C PHE A 542 17.76 -20.22 9.26
N PHE A 543 18.56 -19.51 10.06
CA PHE A 543 18.39 -19.51 11.51
C PHE A 543 17.06 -18.88 11.96
N PHE A 544 16.58 -17.86 11.25
CA PHE A 544 15.29 -17.24 11.53
C PHE A 544 14.12 -18.19 11.30
N ILE A 545 14.10 -18.93 10.17
CA ILE A 545 13.06 -19.94 9.90
C ILE A 545 13.10 -21.04 10.96
N LEU A 546 14.29 -21.55 11.31
CA LEU A 546 14.42 -22.56 12.36
C LEU A 546 13.92 -22.04 13.72
N TYR A 547 14.26 -20.80 14.07
CA TYR A 547 13.81 -20.17 15.31
C TYR A 547 12.29 -20.02 15.36
N VAL A 548 11.67 -19.54 14.28
CA VAL A 548 10.21 -19.37 14.20
C VAL A 548 9.51 -20.72 14.22
N SER A 549 10.00 -21.72 13.48
CA SER A 549 9.43 -23.08 13.48
C SER A 549 9.49 -23.71 14.87
N ALA A 550 10.65 -23.64 15.54
CA ALA A 550 10.82 -24.15 16.90
C ALA A 550 9.91 -23.43 17.91
N ARG A 551 9.70 -22.10 17.75
CA ARG A 551 8.77 -21.36 18.61
C ARG A 551 7.31 -21.70 18.32
N LEU A 552 6.92 -21.86 17.07
CA LEU A 552 5.53 -22.17 16.70
C LEU A 552 5.12 -23.56 17.22
N GLN A 553 6.05 -24.53 17.24
CA GLN A 553 5.83 -25.84 17.86
C GLN A 553 5.44 -25.77 19.34
N GLN A 554 6.01 -24.84 20.11
CA GLN A 554 5.70 -24.68 21.54
C GLN A 554 4.27 -24.17 21.78
N TYR A 555 3.73 -23.39 20.85
CA TYR A 555 2.40 -22.80 20.99
C TYR A 555 1.25 -23.71 20.49
N ILE A 556 1.53 -24.72 19.66
CA ILE A 556 0.52 -25.69 19.18
C ILE A 556 -0.08 -26.50 20.33
N GLY A 557 0.73 -26.95 21.29
CA GLY A 557 0.21 -27.62 22.50
C GLY A 557 -0.80 -26.77 23.27
N TYR A 558 -0.70 -25.45 23.13
CA TYR A 558 -1.52 -24.48 23.84
C TYR A 558 -2.88 -24.20 23.18
N PHE A 559 -2.98 -24.31 21.85
CA PHE A 559 -4.25 -24.20 21.12
C PHE A 559 -5.11 -25.47 21.23
N PHE A 560 -4.51 -26.61 21.56
CA PHE A 560 -5.19 -27.91 21.62
C PHE A 560 -5.41 -28.46 23.05
N GLY A 561 -5.12 -27.66 24.08
CA GLY A 561 -5.59 -27.92 25.46
C GLY A 561 -4.84 -29.01 26.23
N GLU A 562 -3.55 -29.20 25.97
CA GLU A 562 -2.75 -30.20 26.69
C GLU A 562 -2.17 -29.57 27.98
N ILE A 563 -2.92 -29.62 29.08
CA ILE A 563 -2.35 -29.49 30.43
C ILE A 563 -3.04 -30.51 31.34
N GLY A 564 -2.27 -31.48 31.84
CA GLY A 564 -2.68 -32.41 32.90
C GLY A 564 -2.33 -33.85 32.59
N GLU A 565 -1.38 -34.41 33.34
CA GLU A 565 -1.20 -35.86 33.48
C GLU A 565 -2.40 -36.49 34.19
N GLU A 566 -3.58 -36.52 33.55
CA GLU A 566 -4.61 -37.49 33.92
C GLU A 566 -5.13 -38.16 32.66
N ALA A 567 -4.79 -39.44 32.57
CA ALA A 567 -5.00 -40.30 31.43
C ALA A 567 -6.49 -40.58 31.22
N ASP A 568 -7.17 -39.75 30.44
CA ASP A 568 -8.42 -40.15 29.80
C ASP A 568 -8.10 -40.95 28.52
N THR A 569 -8.76 -42.09 28.33
CA THR A 569 -8.40 -43.12 27.32
C THR A 569 -8.55 -42.64 25.87
N ASN A 570 -9.21 -41.50 25.64
CA ASN A 570 -9.28 -40.78 24.36
C ASN A 570 -8.10 -39.80 24.10
N ALA A 571 -7.14 -39.68 25.03
CA ALA A 571 -5.95 -38.83 24.89
C ALA A 571 -4.87 -39.45 23.98
N ARG A 572 -4.85 -40.78 23.84
CA ARG A 572 -3.80 -41.50 23.08
C ARG A 572 -3.79 -41.16 21.58
N HIS A 573 -4.97 -40.90 21.00
CA HIS A 573 -5.10 -40.48 19.60
C HIS A 573 -4.80 -38.98 19.39
N ARG A 574 -5.11 -38.13 20.38
CA ARG A 574 -4.86 -36.66 20.31
C ARG A 574 -3.38 -36.31 20.52
N GLY A 575 -2.69 -37.00 21.42
CA GLY A 575 -1.24 -36.83 21.62
C GLY A 575 -0.43 -37.23 20.38
N SER A 576 -0.82 -38.30 19.68
CA SER A 576 -0.15 -38.76 18.45
C SER A 576 -0.27 -37.76 17.29
N TRP A 577 -1.46 -37.17 17.09
CA TRP A 577 -1.67 -36.12 16.07
C TRP A 577 -0.87 -34.84 16.38
N LEU A 578 -0.80 -34.45 17.65
CA LEU A 578 -0.08 -33.25 18.09
C LEU A 578 1.44 -33.41 17.91
N VAL A 579 1.96 -34.60 18.21
CA VAL A 579 3.35 -34.97 17.92
C VAL A 579 3.61 -34.99 16.42
N ALA A 580 2.69 -35.54 15.61
CA ALA A 580 2.80 -35.54 14.15
C ALA A 580 2.80 -34.11 13.57
N LEU A 581 1.96 -33.21 14.10
CA LEU A 581 1.91 -31.81 13.69
C LEU A 581 3.19 -31.06 14.08
N ARG A 582 3.74 -31.31 15.29
CA ARG A 582 5.06 -30.77 15.67
C ARG A 582 6.13 -31.27 14.71
N LEU A 583 6.21 -32.57 14.46
CA LEU A 583 7.19 -33.18 13.57
C LEU A 583 7.09 -32.59 12.15
N PHE A 584 5.88 -32.47 11.61
CA PHE A 584 5.61 -31.85 10.32
C PHE A 584 6.10 -30.40 10.26
N LEU A 585 5.86 -29.60 11.30
CA LEU A 585 6.27 -28.19 11.33
C LEU A 585 7.79 -28.01 11.38
N VAL A 586 8.51 -28.90 12.08
CA VAL A 586 9.98 -28.92 12.03
C VAL A 586 10.48 -29.38 10.68
N LEU A 587 9.86 -30.40 10.06
CA LEU A 587 10.22 -30.86 8.73
C LEU A 587 10.03 -29.77 7.67
N VAL A 588 8.88 -29.08 7.70
CA VAL A 588 8.60 -27.93 6.83
C VAL A 588 9.54 -26.78 7.12
N GLY A 589 9.80 -26.48 8.40
CA GLY A 589 10.72 -25.41 8.80
C GLY A 589 12.16 -25.67 8.33
N VAL A 590 12.66 -26.90 8.51
CA VAL A 590 13.99 -27.30 8.03
C VAL A 590 14.03 -27.28 6.51
N GLY A 591 13.01 -27.81 5.83
CA GLY A 591 12.94 -27.78 4.35
C GLY A 591 12.95 -26.34 3.81
N LEU A 592 12.12 -25.46 4.38
CA LEU A 592 12.11 -24.03 4.03
C LEU A 592 13.46 -23.37 4.32
N ALA A 593 14.10 -23.69 5.45
CA ALA A 593 15.42 -23.16 5.78
C ALA A 593 16.49 -23.60 4.76
N VAL A 594 16.50 -24.88 4.36
CA VAL A 594 17.41 -25.41 3.34
C VAL A 594 17.19 -24.72 1.99
N THR A 595 15.93 -24.58 1.55
CA THR A 595 15.63 -23.87 0.28
C THR A 595 16.05 -22.40 0.33
N ALA A 596 15.85 -21.72 1.46
CA ALA A 596 16.25 -20.33 1.65
C ALA A 596 17.78 -20.14 1.77
N SER A 597 18.52 -21.19 2.13
CA SER A 597 19.99 -21.13 2.26
C SER A 597 20.70 -21.07 0.89
N GLY A 598 20.00 -21.44 -0.19
CA GLY A 598 20.54 -21.45 -1.55
C GLY A 598 21.46 -22.64 -1.85
N TYR A 599 21.45 -23.67 -1.00
CA TYR A 599 21.99 -24.99 -1.37
C TYR A 599 21.12 -25.61 -2.47
N PRO A 600 21.71 -26.23 -3.50
CA PRO A 600 20.98 -26.89 -4.58
C PRO A 600 20.12 -28.06 -4.10
#